data_AF-A0A3M0WH87-F1
#
_entry.id   AF-A0A3M0WH87-F1
#
_cell.length_a   1.000
_cell.length_b   1.000
_cell.length_c   1.000
_cell.angle_alpha   90.00
_cell.angle_beta   90.00
_cell.angle_gamma   90.00
#
_symmetry.space_group_name_H-M   'P 1'
#
loop_
_entity.id
_entity.type
_entity.pdbx_description
1 polymer ?
#
loop_
_entity_poly.entity_id
_entity_poly.type
_entity_poly.pdbx_seq_one_letter_code
_entity_poly.pdbx_strand_id
1 'polypeptide(L)'
;MIFSKTHEDPKKIIASIKKMKIPKFSKFSSFYFVVPEKFKEAPAMILTKFDELFGPMLNARSHTFEATKHAKTLVQSKKEIFLGIGTRKPAGVANFRKFGLTPKADFGEFLSKAYYIIGKIQRENPPYFEKNLENYCRIASRLFGQKISPIVE
;
A
#
# COMPACT_ATOMS: atom_id res chain seq x y z
N MET A 1 -13.61 11.71 6.75
CA MET A 1 -13.24 12.04 8.14
C MET A 1 -11.73 11.89 8.46
N ILE A 2 -10.81 11.94 7.47
CA ILE A 2 -9.35 12.05 7.71
C ILE A 2 -8.87 13.47 7.40
N PHE A 3 -9.14 13.97 6.19
CA PHE A 3 -8.75 15.33 5.79
C PHE A 3 -9.36 16.43 6.67
N SER A 4 -10.58 16.25 7.17
CA SER A 4 -11.20 17.19 8.12
C SER A 4 -10.48 17.24 9.47
N LYS A 5 -9.77 16.17 9.85
CA LYS A 5 -9.03 16.07 11.12
C LYS A 5 -7.58 16.49 10.96
N THR A 6 -6.96 16.15 9.82
CA THR A 6 -5.55 16.45 9.56
C THR A 6 -5.35 17.85 8.97
N HIS A 7 -6.39 18.46 8.40
CA HIS A 7 -6.36 19.75 7.72
C HIS A 7 -5.30 19.83 6.61
N GLU A 8 -4.90 18.67 6.06
CA GLU A 8 -3.95 18.61 4.96
C GLU A 8 -4.60 19.11 3.66
N ASP A 9 -3.81 19.82 2.86
CA ASP A 9 -4.25 20.36 1.57
C ASP A 9 -4.21 19.27 0.48
N PRO A 10 -5.38 18.83 -0.05
CA PRO A 10 -5.42 17.77 -1.06
C PRO A 10 -4.68 18.13 -2.36
N LYS A 11 -4.63 19.42 -2.74
CA LYS A 11 -3.93 19.85 -3.95
C LYS A 11 -2.42 19.64 -3.81
N LYS A 12 -1.86 19.89 -2.62
CA LYS A 12 -0.44 19.63 -2.33
C LYS A 12 -0.15 18.14 -2.31
N ILE A 13 -1.04 17.32 -1.75
CA ILE A 13 -0.89 15.86 -1.75
C ILE A 13 -0.86 15.33 -3.19
N ILE A 14 -1.82 15.73 -4.03
CA ILE A 14 -1.87 15.35 -5.44
C ILE A 14 -0.60 15.79 -6.18
N ALA A 15 -0.16 17.02 -5.99
CA ALA A 15 1.07 17.53 -6.58
C ALA A 15 2.31 16.72 -6.14
N SER A 16 2.33 16.29 -4.88
CA SER A 16 3.38 15.45 -4.31
C SER A 16 3.37 14.04 -4.91
N ILE A 17 2.18 13.45 -5.09
CA ILE A 17 1.99 12.14 -5.74
C ILE A 17 2.45 12.18 -7.20
N LYS A 18 2.07 13.22 -7.95
CA LYS A 18 2.47 13.37 -9.37
C LYS A 18 3.98 13.41 -9.58
N LYS A 19 4.75 13.83 -8.58
CA LYS A 19 6.23 13.90 -8.62
C LYS A 19 6.90 12.58 -8.26
N MET A 20 6.17 11.58 -7.76
CA MET A 20 6.74 10.30 -7.36
C MET A 20 7.26 9.55 -8.59
N LYS A 21 8.56 9.24 -8.62
CA LYS A 21 9.09 8.31 -9.63
C LYS A 21 8.82 6.88 -9.16
N ILE A 22 7.98 6.18 -9.91
CA ILE A 22 7.53 4.82 -9.63
C ILE A 22 8.49 3.83 -10.32
N PRO A 23 9.08 2.86 -9.59
CA PRO A 23 9.85 1.78 -10.22
C PRO A 23 8.91 0.78 -10.91
N LYS A 24 9.45 -0.03 -11.82
CA LYS A 24 8.70 -1.11 -12.48
C LYS A 24 8.40 -2.22 -11.47
N PHE A 25 7.17 -2.27 -10.97
CA PHE A 25 6.73 -3.19 -9.91
C PHE A 25 6.51 -4.62 -10.37
N SER A 26 6.23 -4.85 -11.66
CA SER A 26 6.10 -6.17 -12.29
C SER A 26 7.33 -7.09 -12.14
N LYS A 27 8.47 -6.56 -11.67
CA LYS A 27 9.68 -7.36 -11.36
C LYS A 27 9.66 -8.01 -9.98
N PHE A 28 8.72 -7.62 -9.11
CA PHE A 28 8.68 -8.03 -7.71
C PHE A 28 7.40 -8.81 -7.43
N SER A 29 7.52 -9.82 -6.56
CA SER A 29 6.39 -10.61 -6.06
C SER A 29 6.22 -10.47 -4.54
N SER A 30 7.13 -9.75 -3.88
CA SER A 30 7.09 -9.47 -2.46
C SER A 30 7.37 -7.98 -2.22
N PHE A 31 6.56 -7.37 -1.36
CA PHE A 31 6.58 -5.94 -1.09
C PHE A 31 6.69 -5.72 0.42
N TYR A 32 7.59 -4.84 0.85
CA TYR A 32 7.75 -4.48 2.24
C TYR A 32 7.54 -2.98 2.42
N PHE A 33 6.46 -2.57 3.06
CA PHE A 33 6.21 -1.18 3.41
C PHE A 33 6.91 -0.83 4.72
N VAL A 34 7.82 0.14 4.67
CA VAL A 34 8.47 0.70 5.85
C VAL A 34 7.77 2.01 6.19
N VAL A 35 7.18 2.05 7.38
CA VAL A 35 6.27 3.11 7.83
C VAL A 35 6.93 3.92 8.96
N PRO A 36 6.86 5.26 8.96
CA PRO A 36 7.26 6.07 10.10
C PRO A 36 6.41 5.76 11.34
N GLU A 37 7.00 5.88 12.52
CA GLU A 37 6.34 5.62 13.81
C GLU A 37 5.09 6.48 14.02
N LYS A 38 5.09 7.71 13.49
CA LYS A 38 3.93 8.61 13.46
C LYS A 38 2.68 7.93 12.87
N PHE A 39 2.85 7.00 11.93
CA PHE A 39 1.78 6.32 11.21
C PHE A 39 1.66 4.84 11.62
N LYS A 40 1.98 4.48 12.87
CA LYS A 40 2.00 3.10 13.37
C LYS A 40 0.69 2.30 13.20
N GLU A 41 -0.44 2.96 12.99
CA GLU A 41 -1.74 2.34 12.73
C GLU A 41 -1.98 2.02 11.24
N ALA A 42 -1.23 2.66 10.34
CA ALA A 42 -1.37 2.46 8.91
C ALA A 42 -0.91 1.10 8.36
N PRO A 43 0.04 0.36 8.98
CA PRO A 43 0.43 -0.97 8.52
C PRO A 43 -0.73 -1.94 8.34
N ALA A 44 -1.66 -2.00 9.30
CA ALA A 44 -2.83 -2.87 9.19
C ALA A 44 -3.70 -2.52 7.98
N MET A 45 -3.96 -1.21 7.76
CA MET A 45 -4.73 -0.73 6.62
C MET A 45 -4.07 -1.07 5.27
N ILE A 46 -2.75 -0.91 5.19
CA ILE A 46 -1.95 -1.27 4.00
C ILE A 46 -2.10 -2.77 3.70
N LEU A 47 -1.96 -3.62 4.72
CA LEU A 47 -2.05 -5.07 4.56
C LEU A 47 -3.46 -5.51 4.17
N THR A 48 -4.50 -5.01 4.84
CA THR A 48 -5.89 -5.27 4.45
C THR A 48 -6.13 -4.92 2.99
N LYS A 49 -5.67 -3.75 2.53
CA LYS A 49 -5.84 -3.34 1.14
C LYS A 49 -5.05 -4.22 0.16
N PHE A 50 -3.90 -4.72 0.58
CA PHE A 50 -3.09 -5.61 -0.24
C PHE A 50 -3.74 -6.99 -0.37
N ASP A 51 -4.22 -7.55 0.75
CA ASP A 51 -4.92 -8.84 0.78
C ASP A 51 -6.21 -8.81 -0.06
N GLU A 52 -6.99 -7.73 0.03
CA GLU A 52 -8.17 -7.51 -0.81
C GLU A 52 -7.87 -7.60 -2.31
N LEU A 53 -6.77 -6.98 -2.75
CA LEU A 53 -6.49 -6.79 -4.17
C LEU A 53 -5.74 -7.95 -4.81
N PHE A 54 -4.89 -8.62 -4.03
CA PHE A 54 -3.93 -9.60 -4.54
C PHE A 54 -4.11 -10.99 -3.94
N GLY A 55 -4.73 -11.09 -2.76
CA GLY A 55 -4.80 -12.33 -2.00
C GLY A 55 -3.42 -13.00 -1.88
N PRO A 56 -3.30 -14.32 -2.13
CA PRO A 56 -2.03 -15.03 -2.02
C PRO A 56 -1.08 -14.82 -3.21
N MET A 57 -1.50 -14.11 -4.26
CA MET A 57 -0.74 -14.02 -5.52
C MET A 57 0.50 -13.15 -5.40
N LEU A 58 0.45 -12.15 -4.53
CA LEU A 58 1.58 -11.31 -4.16
C LEU A 58 1.68 -11.30 -2.63
N ASN A 59 2.89 -11.13 -2.09
CA ASN A 59 3.09 -11.02 -0.65
C ASN A 59 3.37 -9.57 -0.26
N ALA A 60 2.71 -9.08 0.79
CA ALA A 60 3.09 -7.82 1.43
C ALA A 60 3.37 -7.98 2.92
N ARG A 61 4.34 -7.19 3.38
CA ARG A 61 4.60 -6.94 4.80
C ARG A 61 4.58 -5.43 5.02
N SER A 62 4.13 -4.99 6.18
CA SER A 62 4.10 -3.57 6.53
C SER A 62 4.42 -3.40 8.00
N HIS A 63 5.43 -2.59 8.31
CA HIS A 63 5.91 -2.40 9.68
C HIS A 63 6.46 -0.98 9.86
N THR A 64 6.47 -0.52 11.12
CA THR A 64 7.20 0.71 11.47
C THR A 64 8.71 0.53 11.28
N PHE A 65 9.46 1.63 11.12
CA PHE A 65 10.91 1.59 10.96
C PHE A 65 11.59 0.92 12.17
N GLU A 66 11.15 1.23 13.39
CA GLU A 66 11.62 0.56 14.61
C GLU A 66 11.27 -0.94 14.60
N ALA A 67 10.05 -1.32 14.24
CA ALA A 67 9.64 -2.72 14.15
C ALA A 67 10.49 -3.51 13.12
N THR A 68 10.93 -2.86 12.04
CA THR A 68 11.80 -3.47 11.02
C THR A 68 13.15 -3.93 11.59
N LYS A 69 13.66 -3.31 12.67
CA LYS A 69 14.95 -3.68 13.29
C LYS A 69 14.93 -5.04 13.97
N HIS A 70 13.76 -5.58 14.29
CA HIS A 70 13.61 -6.89 14.95
C HIS A 70 13.72 -8.05 13.95
N ALA A 71 14.89 -8.16 13.30
CA ALA A 71 15.28 -9.21 12.35
C ALA A 71 14.35 -9.41 11.13
N LYS A 72 13.48 -8.44 10.83
CA LYS A 72 12.51 -8.55 9.72
C LYS A 72 13.15 -8.52 8.32
N THR A 73 14.40 -8.05 8.25
CA THR A 73 15.21 -7.92 7.02
C THR A 73 16.29 -8.98 6.88
N LEU A 74 16.33 -9.99 7.78
CA LEU A 74 17.36 -11.02 7.78
C LEU A 74 17.26 -11.94 6.55
N VAL A 75 16.04 -12.37 6.22
CA VAL A 75 15.76 -13.16 5.03
C VAL A 75 15.32 -12.21 3.91
N GLN A 76 16.13 -12.11 2.85
CA GLN A 76 15.86 -11.23 1.72
C GLN A 76 15.67 -12.03 0.45
N SER A 77 14.75 -11.56 -0.39
CA SER A 77 14.53 -12.11 -1.74
C SER A 77 14.93 -11.10 -2.79
N LYS A 78 15.51 -11.57 -3.91
CA LYS A 78 15.73 -10.73 -5.09
C LYS A 78 14.43 -10.20 -5.70
N LYS A 79 13.30 -10.87 -5.43
CA LYS A 79 11.94 -10.47 -5.84
C LYS A 79 11.22 -9.62 -4.78
N GLU A 80 11.92 -9.20 -3.71
CA GLU A 80 11.40 -8.28 -2.71
C GLU A 80 11.86 -6.84 -2.98
N ILE A 81 10.94 -5.89 -2.80
CA ILE A 81 11.25 -4.45 -2.77
C ILE A 81 10.73 -3.82 -1.47
N PHE A 82 11.59 -3.01 -0.84
CA PHE A 82 11.25 -2.22 0.32
C PHE A 82 10.81 -0.81 -0.12
N LEU A 83 9.64 -0.40 0.35
CA LEU A 83 8.95 0.83 0.01
C LEU A 83 8.87 1.71 1.25
N GLY A 84 9.81 2.64 1.40
CA GLY A 84 9.81 3.58 2.52
C GLY A 84 9.02 4.83 2.21
N ILE A 85 7.90 5.06 2.90
CA ILE A 85 7.05 6.24 2.72
C ILE A 85 7.33 7.22 3.86
N GLY A 86 7.99 8.34 3.58
CA GLY A 86 8.38 9.31 4.60
C GLY A 86 9.52 8.85 5.51
N THR A 87 10.11 7.68 5.23
CA THR A 87 11.17 7.08 6.07
C THR A 87 12.45 6.82 5.29
N ARG A 88 13.52 6.52 6.01
CA ARG A 88 14.83 6.16 5.45
C ARG A 88 14.95 4.66 5.23
N LYS A 89 16.03 4.27 4.54
CA LYS A 89 16.35 2.87 4.25
C LYS A 89 16.73 2.13 5.55
N PRO A 90 16.12 0.98 5.88
CA PRO A 90 16.61 0.12 6.96
C PRO A 90 18.00 -0.43 6.65
N ALA A 91 18.81 -0.70 7.69
CA ALA A 91 20.14 -1.28 7.52
C ALA A 91 20.07 -2.66 6.86
N GLY A 92 21.07 -2.99 6.04
CA GLY A 92 21.20 -4.30 5.39
C GLY A 92 20.24 -4.57 4.23
N VAL A 93 19.29 -3.69 3.94
CA VAL A 93 18.37 -3.86 2.79
C VAL A 93 19.08 -3.55 1.48
N ALA A 94 18.84 -4.30 0.40
CA ALA A 94 19.37 -3.96 -0.93
C ALA A 94 18.37 -3.11 -1.74
N ASN A 95 17.21 -3.69 -2.07
CA ASN A 95 16.20 -3.12 -2.95
C ASN A 95 15.26 -2.16 -2.19
N PHE A 96 15.66 -0.89 -2.07
CA PHE A 96 14.87 0.13 -1.35
C PHE A 96 14.45 1.29 -2.24
N ARG A 97 13.18 1.67 -2.14
CA ARG A 97 12.62 2.86 -2.78
C ARG A 97 12.05 3.81 -1.74
N LYS A 98 12.58 5.03 -1.69
CA LYS A 98 12.06 6.11 -0.85
C LYS A 98 10.99 6.91 -1.59
N PHE A 99 9.88 7.18 -0.91
CA PHE A 99 8.87 8.15 -1.28
C PHE A 99 8.82 9.22 -0.19
N GLY A 100 9.11 10.48 -0.54
CA GLY A 100 9.07 11.57 0.44
C GLY A 100 7.64 11.90 0.88
N LEU A 101 7.51 12.60 2.00
CA LEU A 101 6.29 13.26 2.46
C LEU A 101 6.50 14.78 2.47
N THR A 102 5.44 15.57 2.35
CA THR A 102 5.56 17.02 2.56
C THR A 102 5.83 17.33 4.04
N PRO A 103 6.39 18.51 4.38
CA PRO A 103 6.72 18.86 5.77
C PRO A 103 5.54 18.84 6.75
N LYS A 104 4.32 19.10 6.25
CA LYS A 104 3.09 19.09 7.05
C LYS A 104 2.27 17.81 6.88
N ALA A 105 2.88 16.76 6.32
CA ALA A 105 2.20 15.51 6.07
C ALA A 105 1.70 14.86 7.36
N ASP A 106 0.48 14.35 7.27
CA ASP A 106 -0.17 13.53 8.27
C ASP A 106 -0.81 12.30 7.59
N PHE A 107 -1.71 11.62 8.28
CA PHE A 107 -2.33 10.38 7.82
C PHE A 107 -2.98 10.50 6.45
N GLY A 108 -3.51 11.67 6.07
CA GLY A 108 -4.12 11.89 4.77
C GLY A 108 -3.12 11.80 3.63
N GLU A 109 -1.98 12.51 3.69
CA GLU A 109 -0.93 12.36 2.67
C GLU A 109 -0.31 10.97 2.69
N PHE A 110 -0.02 10.43 3.88
CA PHE A 110 0.61 9.13 4.03
C PHE A 110 -0.22 8.03 3.38
N LEU A 111 -1.51 7.93 3.74
CA LEU A 111 -2.41 6.90 3.21
C LEU A 111 -2.65 7.12 1.71
N SER A 112 -2.79 8.37 1.26
CA SER A 112 -2.96 8.67 -0.17
C SER A 112 -1.78 8.16 -0.98
N LYS A 113 -0.54 8.34 -0.51
CA LYS A 113 0.65 7.81 -1.17
C LYS A 113 0.77 6.30 -1.09
N ALA A 114 0.49 5.70 0.07
CA ALA A 114 0.50 4.26 0.23
C ALA A 114 -0.49 3.59 -0.74
N TYR A 115 -1.73 4.07 -0.80
CA TYR A 115 -2.75 3.53 -1.69
C TYR A 115 -2.48 3.83 -3.15
N TYR A 116 -1.88 4.98 -3.47
CA TYR A 116 -1.41 5.24 -4.83
C TYR A 116 -0.34 4.24 -5.27
N ILE A 117 0.62 3.91 -4.40
CA ILE A 117 1.65 2.90 -4.68
C ILE A 117 1.01 1.53 -4.88
N ILE A 118 0.08 1.12 -4.02
CA ILE A 118 -0.67 -0.14 -4.18
C ILE A 118 -1.42 -0.17 -5.52
N GLY A 119 -2.10 0.91 -5.90
CA GLY A 119 -2.76 1.00 -7.20
C GLY A 119 -1.79 0.92 -8.38
N LYS A 120 -0.54 1.40 -8.23
CA LYS A 120 0.51 1.21 -9.24
C LYS A 120 0.98 -0.24 -9.32
N ILE A 121 1.12 -0.93 -8.19
CA ILE A 121 1.40 -2.37 -8.15
C ILE A 121 0.26 -3.11 -8.86
N GLN A 122 -1.00 -2.77 -8.57
CA GLN A 122 -2.18 -3.38 -9.19
C GLN A 122 -2.17 -3.26 -10.71
N ARG A 123 -1.89 -2.08 -11.26
CA ARG A 123 -1.84 -1.86 -12.72
C ARG A 123 -0.76 -2.65 -13.44
N GLU A 124 0.28 -3.08 -12.74
CA GLU A 124 1.39 -3.85 -13.31
C GLU A 124 1.24 -5.36 -13.11
N ASN A 125 0.13 -5.82 -12.53
CA ASN A 125 -0.15 -7.22 -12.25
C ASN A 125 -1.49 -7.63 -12.88
N PRO A 126 -1.76 -8.94 -13.02
CA PRO A 126 -3.08 -9.40 -13.44
C PRO A 126 -4.17 -8.83 -12.52
N PRO A 127 -5.38 -8.52 -13.06
CA PRO A 127 -6.47 -7.94 -12.28
C PRO A 127 -7.15 -9.00 -11.41
N TYR A 128 -6.44 -9.52 -10.41
CA TYR A 128 -6.87 -10.66 -9.59
C TYR A 128 -8.22 -10.39 -8.90
N PHE A 129 -8.38 -9.21 -8.29
CA PHE A 129 -9.64 -8.80 -7.65
C PHE A 129 -10.81 -8.75 -8.63
N GLU A 130 -10.66 -8.03 -9.75
CA GLU A 130 -11.71 -7.83 -10.74
C GLU A 130 -12.22 -9.15 -11.32
N LYS A 131 -11.30 -10.08 -11.63
CA LYS A 131 -11.62 -11.43 -12.12
C LYS A 131 -12.47 -12.24 -11.15
N ASN A 132 -12.51 -11.88 -9.87
CA ASN A 132 -13.26 -12.59 -8.83
C ASN A 132 -14.47 -11.78 -8.31
N LEU A 133 -14.68 -10.56 -8.81
CA LEU A 133 -15.64 -9.62 -8.25
C LEU A 133 -17.09 -10.10 -8.40
N GLU A 134 -17.46 -10.65 -9.56
CA GLU A 134 -18.81 -11.18 -9.80
C GLU A 134 -19.15 -12.32 -8.82
N ASN A 135 -18.19 -13.23 -8.62
CA ASN A 135 -18.37 -14.34 -7.69
C ASN A 135 -18.50 -13.84 -6.24
N TYR A 136 -17.68 -12.86 -5.85
CA TYR A 136 -17.81 -12.20 -4.55
C TYR A 136 -19.19 -11.56 -4.38
N CYS A 137 -19.63 -10.73 -5.33
CA CYS A 137 -20.94 -10.08 -5.30
C CYS A 137 -22.10 -11.08 -5.17
N ARG A 138 -22.02 -12.22 -5.87
CA ARG A 138 -22.98 -13.33 -5.75
C ARG A 138 -23.01 -13.91 -4.34
N ILE A 139 -21.85 -14.22 -3.76
CA ILE A 139 -21.73 -14.78 -2.40
C ILE A 139 -22.21 -13.75 -1.36
N ALA A 140 -21.73 -12.52 -1.47
CA ALA A 140 -22.09 -11.43 -0.58
C ALA A 140 -23.60 -11.17 -0.61
N SER A 141 -24.22 -11.16 -1.79
CA SER A 141 -25.68 -10.98 -1.91
C SER A 141 -26.46 -12.02 -1.13
N ARG A 142 -26.01 -13.29 -1.15
CA ARG A 142 -26.61 -14.38 -0.38
C ARG A 142 -26.42 -14.19 1.13
N LEU A 143 -25.22 -13.76 1.56
CA LEU A 143 -24.90 -13.55 2.97
C LEU A 143 -25.68 -12.38 3.59
N PHE A 144 -25.83 -11.29 2.85
CA PHE A 144 -26.49 -10.07 3.33
C PHE A 144 -27.99 -10.02 3.03
N GLY A 145 -28.54 -11.01 2.31
CA GLY A 145 -29.97 -11.05 1.95
C GLY A 145 -30.42 -9.90 1.04
N GLN A 146 -29.49 -9.24 0.34
CA GLN A 146 -29.76 -8.12 -0.55
C GLN A 146 -28.90 -8.19 -1.80
N LYS A 147 -29.37 -7.61 -2.92
CA LYS A 147 -28.60 -7.58 -4.16
C LYS A 147 -27.39 -6.66 -4.02
N ILE A 148 -26.20 -7.24 -4.12
CA ILE A 148 -24.92 -6.54 -4.23
C ILE A 148 -24.41 -6.80 -5.65
N SER A 149 -24.39 -5.77 -6.49
CA SER A 149 -23.88 -5.86 -7.86
C SER A 149 -22.45 -5.32 -7.94
N PRO A 150 -21.61 -5.86 -8.84
CA PRO A 150 -20.32 -5.25 -9.14
C PRO A 150 -20.55 -3.86 -9.72
N ILE A 151 -19.78 -2.88 -9.25
CA ILE A 151 -19.67 -1.57 -9.89
C ILE A 151 -18.35 -1.61 -10.66
N VAL A 152 -18.43 -1.94 -11.94
CA VAL A 152 -17.32 -1.94 -12.88
C VAL A 152 -17.64 -0.88 -13.94
N GLU A 153 -16.82 0.17 -13.99
CA GLU A 153 -16.76 1.15 -15.09
C GLU A 153 -15.53 0.87 -15.96
#